data_AF-A0AAN6P9C4-F1
#
_entry.id   AF-A0AAN6P9C4-F1
#
_cell.length_a   1.000
_cell.length_b   1.000
_cell.length_c   1.000
_cell.angle_alpha   90.00
_cell.angle_beta   90.00
_cell.angle_gamma   90.00
#
_symmetry.space_group_name_H-M   'P 1'
#
loop_
_entity.id
_entity.type
_entity.pdbx_description
1 polymer ?
#
loop_
_entity_poly.entity_id
_entity_poly.type
_entity_poly.pdbx_seq_one_letter_code
_entity_poly.pdbx_strand_id
1 'polypeptide(L)'
;MPGARYQPVPLDEERKTKSRRERIPDLYELDPTPRSRSHPHSHWAWLAHAVLLSISITLFALSFCVRSGNHTGHRPLLSTAPLSPAVEYETKRVGLGPAWRDSPYVGHGSEVDTAWGSISDGGEIFLAEAEAMKLGVLSHGMKTQHPKTGQWGYRAGVEVFHQLRCLDLLRQEAHWTRNMEAESEVDYCVELLREALMCHSDAGIFPLRNTAEEAGQGLAGRRLEFEGSRTCRSFEAVKKWSDEHSVRWG
;
A
#
# COMPACT_ATOMS: atom_id res chain seq x y z
N MET A 1 71.89 -20.41 -1.66
CA MET A 1 71.82 -21.54 -0.71
C MET A 1 70.99 -22.65 -1.37
N PRO A 2 71.45 -23.91 -1.36
CA PRO A 2 71.14 -24.92 -2.35
C PRO A 2 69.95 -25.80 -1.98
N GLY A 3 69.26 -26.35 -3.00
CA GLY A 3 68.15 -27.28 -2.86
C GLY A 3 68.58 -28.69 -2.43
N ALA A 4 67.70 -29.36 -1.68
CA ALA A 4 67.77 -30.78 -1.36
C ALA A 4 66.43 -31.42 -1.80
N ARG A 5 66.38 -32.17 -2.91
CA ARG A 5 66.78 -33.57 -3.14
C ARG A 5 65.94 -34.59 -2.36
N TYR A 6 65.03 -35.20 -3.10
CA TYR A 6 64.32 -36.43 -2.79
C TYR A 6 65.29 -37.63 -2.73
N GLN A 7 65.08 -38.52 -1.76
CA GLN A 7 65.71 -39.84 -1.64
C GLN A 7 64.64 -40.89 -1.27
N PRO A 8 64.40 -41.92 -2.08
CA PRO A 8 63.69 -43.13 -1.67
C PRO A 8 64.66 -44.25 -1.30
N VAL A 9 64.09 -45.42 -0.96
CA VAL A 9 64.64 -46.81 -0.92
C VAL A 9 64.60 -47.41 0.51
N PRO A 10 64.44 -48.74 0.73
CA PRO A 10 64.14 -49.88 -0.16
C PRO A 10 62.89 -50.72 0.23
N LEU A 11 62.46 -51.56 -0.71
CA LEU A 11 61.37 -52.53 -0.59
C LEU A 11 61.92 -53.95 -0.51
N ASP A 12 62.79 -54.26 0.45
CA ASP A 12 63.36 -55.61 0.59
C ASP A 12 63.43 -55.99 2.07
N GLU A 13 62.48 -56.82 2.51
CA GLU A 13 62.70 -57.92 3.48
C GLU A 13 61.46 -58.84 3.43
N GLU A 14 61.29 -59.56 2.32
CA GLU A 14 60.62 -60.86 2.39
C GLU A 14 61.62 -61.88 2.96
N ARG A 15 61.28 -62.52 4.09
CA ARG A 15 61.78 -63.87 4.38
C ARG A 15 60.68 -64.78 4.93
N LYS A 16 60.19 -65.63 4.03
CA LYS A 16 59.41 -66.85 4.29
C LYS A 16 60.22 -67.82 5.15
N THR A 17 59.60 -68.42 6.18
CA THR A 17 59.88 -69.83 6.55
C THR A 17 58.70 -70.47 7.28
N LYS A 18 58.47 -71.73 6.91
CA LYS A 18 57.36 -72.66 7.22
C LYS A 18 57.50 -73.34 8.59
N SER A 19 56.38 -73.87 9.12
CA SER A 19 56.19 -75.25 9.66
C SER A 19 55.13 -75.25 10.79
N ARG A 20 53.88 -75.70 10.55
CA ARG A 20 53.32 -77.06 10.71
C ARG A 20 53.25 -77.61 12.17
N ARG A 21 52.11 -77.30 12.83
CA ARG A 21 51.10 -78.16 13.52
C ARG A 21 51.51 -79.25 14.53
N GLU A 22 50.95 -79.18 15.76
CA GLU A 22 50.27 -80.26 16.54
C GLU A 22 49.77 -79.74 17.93
N ARG A 23 48.45 -79.64 18.21
CA ARG A 23 47.47 -80.49 18.98
C ARG A 23 47.57 -80.50 20.54
N ILE A 24 46.67 -79.80 21.28
CA ILE A 24 45.41 -80.22 22.03
C ILE A 24 45.70 -80.63 23.52
N PRO A 25 44.81 -80.51 24.57
CA PRO A 25 43.48 -79.85 24.78
C PRO A 25 43.29 -78.99 26.09
N ASP A 26 42.20 -78.21 26.10
CA ASP A 26 41.25 -77.79 27.16
C ASP A 26 41.64 -77.58 28.63
N LEU A 27 41.34 -76.38 29.17
CA LEU A 27 40.31 -76.20 30.20
C LEU A 27 40.10 -74.72 30.62
N TYR A 28 38.84 -74.43 30.95
CA TYR A 28 38.22 -73.29 31.64
C TYR A 28 37.73 -72.07 30.83
N GLU A 29 36.41 -71.88 30.97
CA GLU A 29 35.52 -70.86 30.41
C GLU A 29 35.83 -69.43 30.86
N LEU A 30 35.53 -68.47 29.97
CA LEU A 30 34.66 -67.32 30.26
C LEU A 30 34.43 -66.55 28.95
N ASP A 31 33.22 -66.65 28.40
CA ASP A 31 32.72 -65.70 27.40
C ASP A 31 31.84 -64.67 28.13
N PRO A 32 32.01 -63.37 27.85
CA PRO A 32 30.88 -62.71 27.21
C PRO A 32 31.23 -61.66 26.14
N THR A 33 30.59 -61.87 25.00
CA THR A 33 29.91 -60.88 24.12
C THR A 33 30.65 -60.21 22.96
N PRO A 34 30.05 -60.21 21.75
CA PRO A 34 30.44 -59.33 20.66
C PRO A 34 29.92 -57.92 20.94
N ARG A 35 30.81 -56.92 20.90
CA ARG A 35 30.41 -55.51 20.76
C ARG A 35 29.75 -55.31 19.40
N SER A 36 28.42 -55.44 19.39
CA SER A 36 27.55 -54.77 18.41
C SER A 36 27.83 -53.28 18.48
N ARG A 37 28.58 -52.74 17.51
CA ARG A 37 28.55 -51.31 17.20
C ARG A 37 27.27 -51.06 16.43
N SER A 38 26.23 -50.71 17.16
CA SER A 38 25.02 -50.15 16.59
C SER A 38 25.35 -48.81 15.92
N HIS A 39 24.96 -48.64 14.65
CA HIS A 39 24.89 -47.35 13.97
C HIS A 39 23.42 -46.85 13.92
N PRO A 40 22.82 -46.34 15.02
CA PRO A 40 21.50 -45.71 14.95
C PRO A 40 21.58 -44.20 14.72
N HIS A 41 22.75 -43.56 14.86
CA HIS A 41 22.88 -42.10 14.87
C HIS A 41 22.87 -41.43 13.48
N SER A 42 23.06 -42.19 12.40
CA SER A 42 23.08 -41.64 11.03
C SER A 42 21.70 -41.12 10.62
N HIS A 43 20.64 -41.91 10.87
CA HIS A 43 19.29 -41.54 10.46
C HIS A 43 18.73 -40.34 11.23
N TRP A 44 19.04 -40.21 12.52
CA TRP A 44 18.66 -39.05 13.33
C TRP A 44 19.38 -37.76 12.90
N ALA A 45 20.65 -37.86 12.49
CA ALA A 45 21.37 -36.73 11.93
C ALA A 45 20.71 -36.27 10.61
N TRP A 46 20.41 -37.19 9.69
CA TRP A 46 19.71 -36.86 8.44
C TRP A 46 18.31 -36.28 8.67
N LEU A 47 17.56 -36.81 9.63
CA LEU A 47 16.25 -36.27 10.03
C LEU A 47 16.39 -34.84 10.56
N ALA A 48 17.36 -34.57 11.43
CA ALA A 48 17.63 -33.23 11.95
C ALA A 48 18.01 -32.25 10.82
N HIS A 49 18.85 -32.66 9.86
CA HIS A 49 19.21 -31.84 8.71
C HIS A 49 18.01 -31.57 7.79
N ALA A 50 17.15 -32.57 7.56
CA ALA A 50 15.93 -32.39 6.77
C ALA A 50 14.96 -31.39 7.43
N VAL A 51 14.81 -31.46 8.76
CA VAL A 51 13.99 -30.50 9.53
C VAL A 51 14.58 -29.09 9.46
N LEU A 52 15.88 -28.92 9.69
CA LEU A 52 16.56 -27.61 9.62
C LEU A 52 16.50 -26.99 8.23
N LEU A 53 16.68 -27.79 7.18
CA LEU A 53 16.55 -27.36 5.78
C LEU A 53 15.11 -26.93 5.49
N SER A 54 14.11 -27.67 5.95
CA SER A 54 12.69 -27.32 5.79
C SER A 54 12.34 -26.01 6.49
N ILE A 55 12.86 -25.79 7.70
CA ILE A 55 12.68 -24.52 8.42
C ILE A 55 13.36 -23.38 7.67
N SER A 56 14.56 -23.59 7.14
CA SER A 56 15.30 -22.55 6.42
C SER A 56 14.62 -22.19 5.09
N ILE A 57 14.09 -23.17 4.35
CA ILE A 57 13.33 -22.94 3.11
C ILE A 57 12.02 -22.22 3.41
N THR A 58 11.30 -22.60 4.47
CA THR A 58 10.05 -21.90 4.85
C THR A 58 10.33 -20.47 5.30
N LEU A 59 11.35 -20.22 6.12
CA LEU A 59 11.76 -18.87 6.51
C LEU A 59 12.22 -18.03 5.30
N PHE A 60 12.95 -18.63 4.35
CA PHE A 60 13.36 -17.96 3.12
C PHE A 60 12.17 -17.63 2.21
N ALA A 61 11.24 -18.58 2.02
CA ALA A 61 10.01 -18.37 1.27
C ALA A 61 9.12 -17.32 1.92
N LEU A 62 8.97 -17.35 3.25
CA LEU A 62 8.24 -16.33 4.01
C LEU A 62 8.92 -14.96 3.90
N SER A 63 10.25 -14.90 3.99
CA SER A 63 11.01 -13.66 3.79
C SER A 63 10.81 -13.11 2.38
N PHE A 64 10.80 -13.98 1.36
CA PHE A 64 10.52 -13.58 -0.02
C PHE A 64 9.07 -13.14 -0.20
N CYS A 65 8.08 -13.80 0.41
CA CYS A 65 6.68 -13.38 0.39
C CYS A 65 6.47 -12.04 1.10
N VAL A 66 7.09 -11.82 2.26
CA VAL A 66 7.02 -10.56 3.03
C VAL A 66 7.76 -9.44 2.29
N ARG A 67 8.93 -9.73 1.72
CA ARG A 67 9.70 -8.74 0.95
C ARG A 67 9.04 -8.41 -0.39
N SER A 68 8.52 -9.41 -1.09
CA SER A 68 7.77 -9.22 -2.34
C SER A 68 6.42 -8.53 -2.08
N GLY A 69 5.81 -8.77 -0.92
CA GLY A 69 4.64 -8.01 -0.44
C GLY A 69 4.96 -6.58 -0.02
N ASN A 70 6.21 -6.27 0.32
CA ASN A 70 6.68 -4.91 0.62
C ASN A 70 7.17 -4.14 -0.61
N HIS A 71 7.34 -4.78 -1.77
CA HIS A 71 7.76 -4.12 -3.02
C HIS A 71 6.60 -3.57 -3.85
N THR A 72 5.35 -3.70 -3.41
CA THR A 72 4.23 -2.89 -3.90
C THR A 72 4.20 -1.56 -3.15
N GLY A 73 5.18 -0.71 -3.46
CA GLY A 73 5.11 0.72 -3.14
C GLY A 73 3.82 1.31 -3.71
N HIS A 74 3.16 2.12 -2.90
CA HIS A 74 1.78 2.61 -3.05
C HIS A 74 0.71 1.61 -2.60
N ARG A 75 0.58 1.41 -1.28
CA ARG A 75 -0.74 1.13 -0.71
C ARG A 75 -1.63 2.30 -1.14
N PRO A 76 -2.66 2.10 -1.99
CA PRO A 76 -3.55 3.20 -2.30
C PRO A 76 -4.24 3.58 -0.98
N LEU A 77 -4.28 4.88 -0.69
CA LEU A 77 -5.02 5.47 0.44
C LEU A 77 -6.50 5.05 0.44
N LEU A 78 -6.96 4.42 -0.65
CA LEU A 78 -8.28 3.94 -0.96
C LEU A 78 -8.69 2.61 -0.32
N SER A 79 -7.92 1.95 0.55
CA SER A 79 -8.25 0.57 0.98
C SER A 79 -9.65 0.36 1.63
N THR A 80 -10.43 1.41 1.86
CA THR A 80 -11.78 1.36 2.46
C THR A 80 -12.90 2.07 1.68
N ALA A 81 -12.62 2.77 0.57
CA ALA A 81 -13.68 3.50 -0.14
C ALA A 81 -14.49 2.58 -1.08
N PRO A 82 -15.82 2.67 -1.13
CA PRO A 82 -16.65 1.89 -2.06
C PRO A 82 -16.26 2.05 -3.53
N LEU A 83 -15.77 3.23 -3.91
CA LEU A 83 -15.39 3.55 -5.29
C LEU A 83 -14.08 2.87 -5.74
N SER A 84 -13.25 2.40 -4.81
CA SER A 84 -11.90 1.90 -5.08
C SER A 84 -11.78 0.81 -6.17
N PRO A 85 -12.70 -0.16 -6.28
CA PRO A 85 -12.63 -1.19 -7.32
C PRO A 85 -12.84 -0.64 -8.74
N ALA A 86 -13.45 0.52 -8.88
CA ALA A 86 -13.71 1.17 -10.17
C ALA A 86 -12.63 2.21 -10.55
N VAL A 87 -11.68 2.50 -9.65
CA VAL A 87 -10.64 3.50 -9.91
C VAL A 87 -9.53 2.88 -10.76
N GLU A 88 -9.35 3.44 -11.96
CA GLU A 88 -8.22 3.14 -12.84
C GLU A 88 -7.08 4.14 -12.58
N TYR A 89 -5.84 3.65 -12.70
CA TYR A 89 -4.65 4.48 -12.49
C TYR A 89 -3.93 4.72 -13.81
N GLU A 90 -3.63 5.97 -14.08
CA GLU A 90 -2.90 6.40 -15.27
C GLU A 90 -1.71 7.27 -14.90
N THR A 91 -0.66 7.21 -15.72
CA THR A 91 0.51 8.09 -15.57
C THR A 91 0.39 9.24 -16.54
N LYS A 92 0.15 10.44 -16.02
CA LYS A 92 0.11 11.69 -16.79
C LYS A 92 1.21 12.63 -16.33
N ARG A 93 1.68 13.49 -17.24
CA ARG A 93 2.49 14.65 -16.85
C ARG A 93 1.53 15.69 -16.29
N VAL A 94 1.50 15.82 -14.97
CA VAL A 94 0.63 16.75 -14.27
C VAL A 94 1.42 18.02 -13.94
N GLY A 95 0.79 19.17 -14.12
CA GLY A 95 1.37 20.48 -13.84
C GLY A 95 1.15 21.49 -14.96
N LEU A 96 1.31 22.77 -14.63
CA LEU A 96 1.05 23.86 -15.54
C LEU A 96 2.22 24.05 -16.51
N GLY A 97 1.95 23.86 -17.80
CA GLY A 97 2.87 24.23 -18.88
C GLY A 97 2.88 25.75 -19.13
N PRO A 98 3.76 26.25 -20.01
CA PRO A 98 3.80 27.68 -20.36
C PRO A 98 2.48 28.24 -20.90
N ALA A 99 1.66 27.38 -21.50
CA ALA A 99 0.36 27.68 -22.10
C ALA A 99 -0.82 27.42 -21.14
N TRP A 100 -0.62 27.42 -19.83
CA TRP A 100 -1.68 27.14 -18.84
C TRP A 100 -2.90 28.09 -18.95
N ARG A 101 -2.69 29.30 -19.47
CA ARG A 101 -3.75 30.29 -19.72
C ARG A 101 -4.74 29.87 -20.81
N ASP A 102 -4.38 28.91 -21.66
CA ASP A 102 -5.26 28.42 -22.73
C ASP A 102 -6.27 27.37 -22.21
N SER A 103 -6.21 27.05 -20.91
CA SER A 103 -7.14 26.13 -20.28
C SER A 103 -8.57 26.69 -20.27
N PRO A 104 -9.60 25.88 -20.59
CA PRO A 104 -11.00 26.32 -20.58
C PRO A 104 -11.54 26.62 -19.17
N TYR A 105 -10.74 26.36 -18.13
CA TYR A 105 -11.11 26.57 -16.72
C TYR A 105 -10.55 27.88 -16.14
N VAL A 106 -9.76 28.63 -16.91
CA VAL A 106 -9.12 29.87 -16.46
C VAL A 106 -10.03 31.08 -16.72
N GLY A 107 -10.10 32.01 -15.74
CA GLY A 107 -10.84 33.26 -15.87
C GLY A 107 -12.32 33.16 -15.47
N HIS A 108 -13.15 33.97 -16.13
CA HIS A 108 -14.57 34.14 -15.81
C HIS A 108 -15.48 34.11 -17.04
N GLY A 109 -16.78 34.00 -16.82
CA GLY A 109 -17.81 34.04 -17.87
C GLY A 109 -18.47 32.68 -18.11
N SER A 110 -19.55 32.69 -18.89
CA SER A 110 -20.46 31.54 -19.02
C SER A 110 -19.78 30.29 -19.58
N GLU A 111 -18.81 30.44 -20.48
CA GLU A 111 -18.06 29.31 -21.04
C GLU A 111 -17.21 28.63 -19.97
N VAL A 112 -16.50 29.42 -19.16
CA VAL A 112 -15.69 28.95 -18.03
C VAL A 112 -16.58 28.31 -16.96
N ASP A 113 -17.69 28.96 -16.61
CA ASP A 113 -18.64 28.42 -15.63
C ASP A 113 -19.25 27.08 -16.10
N THR A 114 -19.49 26.94 -17.41
CA THR A 114 -19.95 25.68 -18.02
C THR A 114 -18.87 24.60 -17.95
N ALA A 115 -17.62 24.95 -18.26
CA ALA A 115 -16.49 24.03 -18.14
C ALA A 115 -16.34 23.53 -16.70
N TRP A 116 -16.38 24.42 -15.71
CA TRP A 116 -16.34 24.06 -14.29
C TRP A 116 -17.53 23.21 -13.85
N GLY A 117 -18.74 23.52 -14.32
CA GLY A 117 -19.92 22.71 -14.07
C GLY A 117 -19.73 21.26 -14.53
N SER A 118 -19.11 21.04 -15.69
CA SER A 118 -18.89 19.70 -16.25
C SER A 118 -17.99 18.79 -15.41
N ILE A 119 -17.08 19.36 -14.61
CA ILE A 119 -16.13 18.59 -13.78
C ILE A 119 -16.50 18.58 -12.29
N SER A 120 -17.38 19.49 -11.85
CA SER A 120 -17.77 19.61 -10.44
C SER A 120 -19.15 19.02 -10.15
N ASP A 121 -20.00 18.83 -11.15
CA ASP A 121 -21.30 18.17 -10.99
C ASP A 121 -21.17 16.65 -11.00
N GLY A 122 -20.79 16.09 -9.84
CA GLY A 122 -20.71 14.64 -9.63
C GLY A 122 -22.04 13.98 -9.28
N GLY A 123 -23.11 14.76 -9.09
CA GLY A 123 -24.38 14.28 -8.58
C GLY A 123 -24.30 13.59 -7.21
N GLU A 124 -25.37 12.88 -6.87
CA GLU A 124 -25.44 12.07 -5.66
C GLU A 124 -25.48 10.57 -6.02
N ILE A 125 -24.80 9.76 -5.22
CA ILE A 125 -24.74 8.31 -5.37
C ILE A 125 -25.63 7.61 -4.33
N PHE A 126 -26.00 6.37 -4.65
CA PHE A 126 -26.57 5.44 -3.68
C PHE A 126 -25.45 4.74 -2.92
N LEU A 127 -25.47 4.85 -1.59
CA LEU A 127 -24.55 4.16 -0.68
C LEU A 127 -25.30 3.04 0.05
N ALA A 128 -24.83 1.80 -0.10
CA ALA A 128 -25.47 0.67 0.57
C ALA A 128 -25.29 0.78 2.09
N GLU A 129 -26.26 0.27 2.87
CA GLU A 129 -26.21 0.32 4.33
C GLU A 129 -24.92 -0.32 4.88
N ALA A 130 -24.49 -1.46 4.34
CA ALA A 130 -23.25 -2.13 4.74
C ALA A 130 -22.00 -1.28 4.51
N GLU A 131 -21.98 -0.45 3.47
CA GLU A 131 -20.87 0.48 3.19
C GLU A 131 -20.94 1.70 4.11
N ALA A 132 -22.13 2.22 4.34
CA ALA A 132 -22.37 3.27 5.32
C ALA A 132 -21.94 2.85 6.74
N MET A 133 -22.11 1.57 7.11
CA MET A 133 -21.60 1.05 8.40
C MET A 133 -20.08 1.14 8.47
N LYS A 134 -19.39 0.73 7.39
CA LYS A 134 -17.92 0.76 7.32
C LYS A 134 -17.36 2.18 7.37
N LEU A 135 -18.10 3.14 6.81
CA LEU A 135 -17.76 4.56 6.84
C LEU A 135 -18.14 5.25 8.16
N GLY A 136 -18.93 4.59 9.02
CA GLY A 136 -19.35 5.14 10.32
C GLY A 136 -20.48 6.16 10.24
N VAL A 137 -21.29 6.14 9.18
CA VAL A 137 -22.22 7.24 8.83
C VAL A 137 -23.72 6.95 9.02
N LEU A 138 -24.05 5.89 9.76
CA LEU A 138 -25.41 5.32 9.79
C LEU A 138 -26.48 6.16 10.49
N SER A 139 -26.13 6.86 11.57
CA SER A 139 -27.12 7.40 12.51
C SER A 139 -27.89 8.60 11.97
N HIS A 140 -27.33 9.33 10.99
CA HIS A 140 -27.92 10.58 10.51
C HIS A 140 -27.98 10.69 8.97
N GLY A 141 -27.59 9.65 8.25
CA GLY A 141 -27.62 9.66 6.79
C GLY A 141 -29.04 9.77 6.22
N MET A 142 -29.19 10.50 5.13
CA MET A 142 -30.43 10.65 4.39
C MET A 142 -30.76 9.36 3.65
N LYS A 143 -31.78 8.65 4.12
CA LYS A 143 -32.20 7.38 3.53
C LYS A 143 -32.82 7.59 2.14
N THR A 144 -32.59 6.62 1.26
CA THR A 144 -33.20 6.55 -0.06
C THR A 144 -33.36 5.09 -0.49
N GLN A 145 -34.20 4.85 -1.50
CA GLN A 145 -34.30 3.54 -2.15
C GLN A 145 -33.48 3.53 -3.43
N HIS A 146 -32.76 2.44 -3.67
CA HIS A 146 -32.06 2.22 -4.93
C HIS A 146 -33.09 2.13 -6.08
N PRO A 147 -32.95 2.92 -7.15
CA PRO A 147 -34.01 3.10 -8.15
C PRO A 147 -34.36 1.82 -8.93
N LYS A 148 -33.42 0.86 -9.03
CA LYS A 148 -33.64 -0.41 -9.76
C LYS A 148 -34.00 -1.58 -8.87
N THR A 149 -33.51 -1.61 -7.63
CA THR A 149 -33.64 -2.80 -6.75
C THR A 149 -34.60 -2.57 -5.59
N GLY A 150 -34.98 -1.33 -5.29
CA GLY A 150 -35.81 -0.98 -4.15
C GLY A 150 -35.12 -1.12 -2.79
N GLN A 151 -33.84 -1.51 -2.76
CA GLN A 151 -33.09 -1.67 -1.53
C GLN A 151 -32.90 -0.32 -0.83
N TRP A 152 -33.10 -0.29 0.49
CA TRP A 152 -32.81 0.89 1.29
C TRP A 152 -31.31 1.11 1.47
N GLY A 153 -30.90 2.36 1.42
CA GLY A 153 -29.54 2.81 1.66
C GLY A 153 -29.53 4.32 1.92
N TYR A 154 -28.42 4.97 1.63
CA TYR A 154 -28.19 6.37 1.93
C TYR A 154 -27.80 7.17 0.69
N ARG A 155 -28.14 8.45 0.67
CA ARG A 155 -27.63 9.40 -0.32
C ARG A 155 -26.24 9.86 0.09
N ALA A 156 -25.31 9.86 -0.84
CA ALA A 156 -23.93 10.28 -0.59
C ALA A 156 -23.35 11.00 -1.83
N GLY A 157 -22.17 11.58 -1.70
CA GLY A 157 -21.39 12.14 -2.81
C GLY A 157 -19.94 11.68 -2.76
N VAL A 158 -19.22 11.86 -3.87
CA VAL A 158 -17.77 11.58 -3.96
C VAL A 158 -16.99 12.88 -3.70
N GLU A 159 -15.97 12.81 -2.86
CA GLU A 159 -15.27 13.99 -2.32
C GLU A 159 -14.64 14.88 -3.41
N VAL A 160 -14.03 14.31 -4.45
CA VAL A 160 -13.39 15.10 -5.52
C VAL A 160 -14.32 16.13 -6.16
N PHE A 161 -15.60 15.78 -6.39
CA PHE A 161 -16.54 16.69 -7.02
C PHE A 161 -16.90 17.86 -6.10
N HIS A 162 -17.02 17.60 -4.80
CA HIS A 162 -17.23 18.67 -3.83
C HIS A 162 -15.99 19.57 -3.67
N GLN A 163 -14.79 18.98 -3.67
CA GLN A 163 -13.53 19.72 -3.65
C GLN A 163 -13.43 20.66 -4.86
N LEU A 164 -13.74 20.17 -6.07
CA LEU A 164 -13.77 20.98 -7.30
C LEU A 164 -14.85 22.07 -7.25
N ARG A 165 -16.05 21.76 -6.72
CA ARG A 165 -17.11 22.77 -6.54
C ARG A 165 -16.70 23.87 -5.56
N CYS A 166 -16.05 23.53 -4.46
CA CYS A 166 -15.51 24.51 -3.52
C CYS A 166 -14.45 25.40 -4.18
N LEU A 167 -13.55 24.82 -4.98
CA LEU A 167 -12.53 25.58 -5.70
C LEU A 167 -13.15 26.52 -6.74
N ASP A 168 -14.17 26.08 -7.47
CA ASP A 168 -14.94 26.91 -8.42
C ASP A 168 -15.63 28.09 -7.72
N LEU A 169 -16.22 27.87 -6.55
CA LEU A 169 -16.79 28.96 -5.75
C LEU A 169 -15.72 29.99 -5.35
N LEU A 170 -14.54 29.55 -4.93
CA LEU A 170 -13.43 30.45 -4.61
C LEU A 170 -12.94 31.25 -5.83
N ARG A 171 -12.90 30.61 -7.01
CA ARG A 171 -12.60 31.29 -8.29
C ARG A 171 -13.62 32.40 -8.57
N GLN A 172 -14.92 32.08 -8.48
CA GLN A 172 -15.98 33.06 -8.73
C GLN A 172 -15.91 34.26 -7.77
N GLU A 173 -15.69 34.01 -6.48
CA GLU A 173 -15.51 35.07 -5.48
C GLU A 173 -14.27 35.95 -5.76
N ALA A 174 -13.19 35.34 -6.25
CA ALA A 174 -11.99 36.09 -6.60
C ALA A 174 -12.20 37.03 -7.80
N HIS A 175 -12.93 36.60 -8.84
CA HIS A 175 -13.25 37.47 -9.99
C HIS A 175 -14.29 38.54 -9.66
N TRP A 176 -15.15 38.31 -8.67
CA TRP A 176 -16.11 39.33 -8.25
C TRP A 176 -15.44 40.52 -7.54
N THR A 177 -14.25 40.32 -6.95
CA THR A 177 -13.69 41.26 -5.96
C THR A 177 -12.35 41.90 -6.35
N ARG A 178 -11.74 41.54 -7.50
CA ARG A 178 -10.32 41.89 -7.79
C ARG A 178 -10.13 42.62 -9.14
N ASN A 179 -8.97 43.29 -9.26
CA ASN A 179 -8.47 43.90 -10.50
C ASN A 179 -7.56 42.93 -11.29
N MET A 180 -7.46 43.14 -12.62
CA MET A 180 -6.81 42.28 -13.63
C MET A 180 -5.45 41.63 -13.25
N GLU A 181 -4.52 42.35 -12.60
CA GLU A 181 -3.21 41.78 -12.25
C GLU A 181 -3.31 40.68 -11.18
N ALA A 182 -4.18 40.88 -10.19
CA ALA A 182 -4.41 39.89 -9.15
C ALA A 182 -5.26 38.71 -9.65
N GLU A 183 -5.99 38.88 -10.75
CA GLU A 183 -6.72 37.79 -11.41
C GLU A 183 -5.75 36.76 -12.01
N SER A 184 -4.69 37.19 -12.70
CA SER A 184 -3.74 36.24 -13.33
C SER A 184 -3.00 35.36 -12.33
N GLU A 185 -2.69 35.83 -11.13
CA GLU A 185 -2.05 35.01 -10.09
C GLU A 185 -3.03 34.03 -9.45
N VAL A 186 -4.27 34.49 -9.21
CA VAL A 186 -5.33 33.63 -8.67
C VAL A 186 -5.69 32.53 -9.67
N ASP A 187 -5.84 32.88 -10.95
CA ASP A 187 -6.12 31.92 -12.03
C ASP A 187 -5.06 30.82 -12.08
N TYR A 188 -3.78 31.19 -11.97
CA TYR A 188 -2.69 30.22 -11.91
C TYR A 188 -2.84 29.27 -10.72
N CYS A 189 -3.16 29.80 -9.54
CA CYS A 189 -3.33 29.00 -8.33
C CYS A 189 -4.55 28.09 -8.42
N VAL A 190 -5.68 28.60 -8.90
CA VAL A 190 -6.91 27.85 -9.12
C VAL A 190 -6.66 26.71 -10.10
N GLU A 191 -5.98 26.99 -11.22
CA GLU A 191 -5.70 25.99 -12.24
C GLU A 191 -4.71 24.92 -11.76
N LEU A 192 -3.69 25.31 -11.00
CA LEU A 192 -2.75 24.37 -10.37
C LEU A 192 -3.47 23.44 -9.37
N LEU A 193 -4.37 24.00 -8.56
CA LEU A 193 -5.16 23.23 -7.60
C LEU A 193 -6.16 22.32 -8.31
N ARG A 194 -6.81 22.77 -9.38
CA ARG A 194 -7.75 21.97 -10.19
C ARG A 194 -7.05 20.73 -10.74
N GLU A 195 -5.89 20.90 -11.38
CA GLU A 195 -5.07 19.80 -11.90
C GLU A 195 -4.64 18.83 -10.77
N ALA A 196 -4.24 19.36 -9.61
CA ALA A 196 -3.87 18.53 -8.47
C ALA A 196 -5.07 17.73 -7.92
N LEU A 197 -6.25 18.34 -7.79
CA LEU A 197 -7.48 17.69 -7.33
C LEU A 197 -7.91 16.60 -8.30
N MET A 198 -7.87 16.84 -9.61
CA MET A 198 -8.20 15.83 -10.62
C MET A 198 -7.14 14.71 -10.68
N CYS A 199 -5.86 15.02 -10.51
CA CYS A 199 -4.81 14.01 -10.45
C CYS A 199 -4.95 13.09 -9.22
N HIS A 200 -5.29 13.65 -8.06
CA HIS A 200 -5.46 12.86 -6.85
C HIS A 200 -6.83 12.17 -6.79
N SER A 201 -7.85 12.77 -7.41
CA SER A 201 -9.23 12.31 -7.49
C SER A 201 -9.69 11.61 -6.22
N ASP A 202 -9.92 12.40 -5.17
CA ASP A 202 -10.33 11.86 -3.88
C ASP A 202 -11.62 11.03 -3.99
N ALA A 203 -11.44 9.72 -3.86
CA ALA A 203 -12.50 8.71 -3.92
C ALA A 203 -13.25 8.55 -2.59
N GLY A 204 -12.96 9.39 -1.60
CA GLY A 204 -13.72 9.49 -0.35
C GLY A 204 -15.20 9.70 -0.62
N ILE A 205 -16.04 9.19 0.29
CA ILE A 205 -17.50 9.28 0.19
C ILE A 205 -18.02 10.03 1.42
N PHE A 206 -18.78 11.10 1.19
CA PHE A 206 -19.48 11.82 2.24
C PHE A 206 -20.99 11.56 2.14
N PRO A 207 -21.67 11.19 3.22
CA PRO A 207 -23.12 11.05 3.23
C PRO A 207 -23.80 12.43 3.29
N LEU A 208 -25.05 12.48 2.85
CA LEU A 208 -25.93 13.61 3.11
C LEU A 208 -26.68 13.38 4.42
N ARG A 209 -26.77 14.41 5.27
CA ARG A 209 -27.51 14.41 6.53
C ARG A 209 -28.81 15.18 6.38
N ASN A 210 -29.91 14.61 6.90
CA ASN A 210 -31.17 15.35 7.03
C ASN A 210 -31.15 16.16 8.32
N THR A 211 -31.19 17.49 8.22
CA THR A 211 -31.23 18.39 9.40
C THR A 211 -32.64 18.91 9.67
N ALA A 212 -33.67 18.37 9.00
CA ALA A 212 -35.06 18.83 9.17
C ALA A 212 -35.55 18.81 10.63
N GLU A 213 -35.01 17.90 11.46
CA GLU A 213 -35.33 17.82 12.89
C GLU A 213 -34.50 18.79 13.76
N GLU A 214 -33.34 19.23 13.29
CA GLU A 214 -32.48 20.21 13.97
C GLU A 214 -32.92 21.65 13.66
N ALA A 215 -33.56 21.86 12.51
CA ALA A 215 -34.08 23.14 12.06
C ALA A 215 -35.43 23.45 12.72
N GLY A 216 -35.42 23.69 14.04
CA GLY A 216 -36.56 24.29 14.74
C GLY A 216 -36.94 25.70 14.21
N GLN A 217 -36.16 26.27 13.29
CA GLN A 217 -36.40 27.56 12.65
C GLN A 217 -35.88 27.55 11.19
N GLY A 218 -36.78 27.31 10.23
CA GLY A 218 -36.77 27.98 8.93
C GLY A 218 -35.83 27.52 7.82
N LEU A 219 -34.82 26.68 8.06
CA LEU A 219 -33.97 26.13 6.99
C LEU A 219 -33.83 24.61 7.17
N ALA A 220 -34.83 23.85 6.72
CA ALA A 220 -34.69 22.40 6.54
C ALA A 220 -33.64 22.14 5.44
N GLY A 221 -32.36 22.09 5.82
CA GLY A 221 -31.23 22.16 4.90
C GLY A 221 -30.42 20.87 4.92
N ARG A 222 -30.41 20.14 3.82
CA ARG A 222 -29.50 19.00 3.63
C ARG A 222 -28.06 19.45 3.96
N ARG A 223 -27.38 18.77 4.87
CA ARG A 223 -25.98 19.07 5.23
C ARG A 223 -25.08 17.96 4.69
N LEU A 224 -23.92 18.32 4.18
CA LEU A 224 -22.89 17.35 3.84
C LEU A 224 -22.12 17.00 5.11
N GLU A 225 -22.01 15.71 5.41
CA GLU A 225 -21.29 15.24 6.58
C GLU A 225 -19.88 14.82 6.13
N PHE A 226 -18.89 15.65 6.44
CA PHE A 226 -17.49 15.29 6.20
C PHE A 226 -16.83 14.67 7.43
N GLU A 227 -17.51 14.58 8.57
CA GLU A 227 -16.97 13.93 9.76
C GLU A 227 -16.91 12.42 9.54
N GLY A 228 -15.71 11.84 9.63
CA GLY A 228 -15.50 10.42 9.38
C GLY A 228 -14.04 10.02 9.44
N SER A 229 -13.79 8.75 9.71
CA SER A 229 -12.43 8.19 9.71
C SER A 229 -11.89 8.06 8.30
N ARG A 230 -10.74 8.65 8.03
CA ARG A 230 -10.04 8.60 6.75
C ARG A 230 -8.57 8.27 6.95
N THR A 231 -7.96 7.62 5.96
CA THR A 231 -6.51 7.41 5.95
C THR A 231 -5.87 8.56 5.18
N CYS A 232 -5.07 9.38 5.86
CA CYS A 232 -4.35 10.49 5.26
C CYS A 232 -2.84 10.22 5.19
N ARG A 233 -2.15 10.89 4.27
CA ARG A 233 -0.70 11.08 4.36
C ARG A 233 -0.44 11.97 5.58
N SER A 234 0.54 11.64 6.43
CA SER A 234 0.88 12.52 7.57
C SER A 234 1.41 13.85 7.04
N PHE A 235 0.66 14.92 7.31
CA PHE A 235 1.05 16.27 6.94
C PHE A 235 2.35 16.67 7.64
N GLU A 236 2.49 16.32 8.92
CA GLU A 236 3.66 16.61 9.74
C GLU A 236 4.91 15.92 9.19
N ALA A 237 4.80 14.66 8.73
CA ALA A 237 5.91 13.95 8.13
C ALA A 237 6.37 14.60 6.82
N VAL A 238 5.42 14.98 5.95
CA VAL A 238 5.72 15.68 4.69
C VAL A 238 6.35 17.05 4.97
N LYS A 239 5.76 17.81 5.89
CA LYS A 239 6.28 19.12 6.29
C LYS A 239 7.69 19.03 6.86
N LYS A 240 7.92 18.10 7.79
CA LYS A 240 9.23 17.88 8.40
C LYS A 240 10.29 17.56 7.35
N TRP A 241 9.99 16.65 6.42
CA TRP A 241 10.91 16.34 5.32
C TRP A 241 11.21 17.58 4.47
N SER A 242 10.20 18.39 4.14
CA SER A 242 10.39 19.65 3.40
C SER A 242 11.28 20.64 4.14
N ASP A 243 11.10 20.80 5.45
CA ASP A 243 11.90 21.72 6.27
C ASP A 243 13.38 21.28 6.31
N GLU A 244 13.63 19.98 6.49
CA GLU A 244 14.98 19.38 6.53
C GLU A 244 15.73 19.49 5.19
N HIS A 245 15.00 19.56 4.08
CA HIS A 245 15.56 19.67 2.73
C HIS A 245 15.42 21.08 2.14
N SER A 246 15.03 22.07 2.96
CA SER A 246 14.86 23.45 2.49
C SER A 246 16.22 24.08 2.15
N VAL A 247 16.36 24.56 0.91
CA VAL A 247 17.48 25.42 0.50
C VAL A 247 17.10 26.85 0.88
N ARG A 248 17.27 27.20 2.16
CA ARG A 248 17.07 28.59 2.60
C ARG A 248 18.12 29.46 1.93
N TRP A 249 17.67 30.32 1.02
CA TRP A 249 18.47 31.44 0.54
C TRP A 249 18.48 32.48 1.66
N GLY A 250 19.65 32.65 2.28
CA GLY A 250 19.89 33.70 3.28
C GLY A 250 19.97 35.08 2.66
#